data_AF-A0A529MPA8-F1
#
_entry.id   AF-A0A529MPA8-F1
#
_cell.length_a   1.000
_cell.length_b   1.000
_cell.length_c   1.000
_cell.angle_alpha   90.00
_cell.angle_beta   90.00
_cell.angle_gamma   90.00
#
_symmetry.space_group_name_H-M   'P 1'
#
loop_
_entity.id
_entity.type
_entity.pdbx_description
1 polymer ?
#
loop_
_entity_poly.entity_id
_entity_poly.type
_entity_poly.pdbx_seq_one_letter_code
_entity_poly.pdbx_strand_id
1 'polypeptide(L)'
;NYLAAADGADLAVVYYSGHGFQIGGVNFLIPVDASLKQAADIEVQAIKLDDMLEQLRSKSKIQIIILDACRNNPFPRKDYWLRDQLITASGTGLAEVKSSQNALIAFATGPDAIAYDGTGNASPFS
;
A
#
# COMPACT_ATOMS: atom_id res chain seq x y z
N ASN A 1 0.52 13.96 -12.10
CA ASN A 1 1.47 12.83 -12.21
C ASN A 1 2.58 13.05 -11.19
N TYR A 2 2.69 12.21 -10.16
CA TYR A 2 3.66 12.39 -9.08
C TYR A 2 5.12 12.15 -9.51
N LEU A 3 5.35 11.36 -10.56
CA LEU A 3 6.71 11.08 -11.06
C LEU A 3 7.38 12.31 -11.65
N ALA A 4 6.61 13.21 -12.26
CA ALA A 4 7.13 14.49 -12.74
C ALA A 4 7.57 15.39 -11.58
N ALA A 5 6.89 15.33 -10.43
CA ALA A 5 7.27 16.07 -9.23
C ALA A 5 8.52 15.48 -8.55
N ALA A 6 8.76 14.18 -8.72
CA ALA A 6 9.91 13.48 -8.14
C ALA A 6 11.19 13.57 -9.00
N ASP A 7 11.10 13.95 -10.28
CA ASP A 7 12.22 13.91 -11.23
C ASP A 7 13.36 14.85 -10.82
N GLY A 8 14.51 14.28 -10.48
CA GLY A 8 15.69 15.03 -10.02
C GLY A 8 15.62 15.48 -8.57
N ALA A 9 14.59 15.09 -7.81
CA ALA A 9 14.43 15.50 -6.42
C ALA A 9 15.44 14.80 -5.48
N ASP A 10 15.99 15.55 -4.53
CA ASP A 10 16.78 14.94 -3.45
C ASP A 10 15.92 14.06 -2.53
N LEU A 11 14.65 14.45 -2.34
CA LEU A 11 13.68 13.76 -1.49
C LEU A 11 12.31 13.75 -2.17
N ALA A 12 11.74 12.55 -2.32
CA ALA A 12 10.34 12.37 -2.67
C ALA A 12 9.55 11.87 -1.45
N VAL A 13 8.44 12.55 -1.15
CA VAL A 13 7.52 12.15 -0.09
C VAL A 13 6.18 11.78 -0.71
N VAL A 14 5.68 10.60 -0.37
CA VAL A 14 4.33 10.15 -0.70
C VAL A 14 3.57 9.91 0.59
N TYR A 15 2.41 10.54 0.70
CA TYR A 15 1.42 10.24 1.72
C TYR A 15 0.21 9.60 1.04
N TYR A 16 -0.23 8.47 1.57
CA TYR A 16 -1.43 7.78 1.11
C TYR A 16 -2.35 7.51 2.29
N SER A 17 -3.62 7.87 2.16
CA SER A 17 -4.68 7.54 3.11
C SER A 17 -5.81 6.82 2.39
N GLY A 18 -6.23 5.65 2.87
CA GLY A 18 -7.29 4.88 2.21
C GLY A 18 -7.30 3.38 2.53
N HIS A 19 -7.78 2.55 1.61
CA HIS A 19 -7.76 1.09 1.78
C HIS A 19 -6.49 0.48 1.22
N GLY A 20 -5.93 -0.48 1.95
CA GLY A 20 -4.79 -1.25 1.50
C GLY A 20 -4.80 -2.65 2.09
N PHE A 21 -4.27 -3.62 1.36
CA PHE A 21 -4.20 -5.01 1.78
C PHE A 21 -2.99 -5.72 1.21
N GLN A 22 -2.68 -6.88 1.77
CA GLN A 22 -1.62 -7.76 1.32
C GLN A 22 -2.19 -9.03 0.69
N ILE A 23 -1.53 -9.50 -0.38
CA ILE A 23 -1.65 -10.89 -0.82
C ILE A 23 -0.24 -11.46 -1.03
N GLY A 24 0.08 -12.57 -0.35
CA GLY A 24 1.34 -13.28 -0.56
C GLY A 24 2.60 -12.47 -0.26
N GLY A 25 2.53 -11.47 0.62
CA GLY A 25 3.66 -10.58 0.94
C GLY A 25 3.72 -9.31 0.09
N VAL A 26 2.85 -9.17 -0.91
CA VAL A 26 2.78 -7.99 -1.77
C VAL A 26 1.70 -7.04 -1.27
N ASN A 27 2.06 -5.77 -1.13
CA ASN A 27 1.18 -4.71 -0.67
C ASN A 27 0.47 -4.01 -1.84
N PHE A 28 -0.84 -3.87 -1.73
CA PHE A 28 -1.70 -3.21 -2.70
C PHE A 28 -2.43 -2.02 -2.05
N LEU A 29 -2.39 -0.87 -2.72
CA LEU A 29 -3.16 0.32 -2.40
C LEU A 29 -4.35 0.38 -3.35
N ILE A 30 -5.55 0.69 -2.84
CA ILE A 30 -6.79 0.69 -3.61
C ILE A 30 -7.20 2.13 -3.97
N PRO A 31 -7.14 2.51 -5.27
CA PRO A 31 -7.72 3.77 -5.74
C PRO A 31 -9.22 3.86 -5.47
N VAL A 32 -9.73 5.07 -5.28
CA VAL A 32 -11.17 5.32 -4.99
C VAL A 32 -12.11 4.90 -6.13
N ASP A 33 -11.59 4.79 -7.35
CA ASP A 33 -12.31 4.39 -8.57
C ASP A 33 -12.11 2.91 -8.93
N ALA A 34 -11.40 2.14 -8.10
CA ALA A 34 -11.21 0.71 -8.32
C ALA A 34 -12.52 -0.06 -8.08
N SER A 35 -12.97 -0.79 -9.10
CA SER A 35 -14.09 -1.74 -9.06
C SER A 35 -13.55 -3.16 -8.98
N LEU A 36 -13.26 -3.59 -7.76
CA LEU A 36 -12.70 -4.90 -7.43
C LEU A 36 -13.80 -5.98 -7.30
N LYS A 37 -14.17 -6.64 -8.42
CA LYS A 37 -15.22 -7.68 -8.46
C LYS A 37 -14.66 -9.09 -8.35
N GLN A 38 -13.44 -9.32 -8.83
CA GLN A 38 -12.73 -10.60 -8.83
C GLN A 38 -11.25 -10.41 -8.51
N ALA A 39 -10.55 -11.48 -8.14
CA ALA A 39 -9.14 -11.41 -7.74
C ALA A 39 -8.23 -10.83 -8.84
N ALA A 40 -8.50 -11.15 -10.11
CA ALA A 40 -7.74 -10.61 -11.24
C ALA A 40 -7.83 -9.07 -11.38
N ASP A 41 -8.90 -8.45 -10.87
CA ASP A 41 -9.07 -6.99 -10.92
C ASP A 41 -8.04 -6.27 -10.07
N ILE A 42 -7.52 -6.93 -9.02
CA ILE A 42 -6.50 -6.39 -8.13
C ILE A 42 -5.23 -6.06 -8.91
N GLU A 43 -4.81 -6.93 -9.83
CA GLU A 43 -3.57 -6.73 -10.59
C GLU A 43 -3.65 -5.56 -11.57
N VAL A 44 -4.86 -5.19 -11.99
CA VAL A 44 -5.11 -4.18 -13.02
C VAL A 44 -5.54 -2.84 -12.42
N GLN A 45 -6.26 -2.87 -11.30
CA GLN A 45 -6.90 -1.69 -10.72
C GLN A 45 -6.28 -1.23 -9.39
N ALA A 46 -5.51 -2.09 -8.71
CA ALA A 46 -4.79 -1.69 -7.50
C ALA A 46 -3.34 -1.29 -7.83
N ILE A 47 -2.75 -0.48 -6.97
CA ILE A 47 -1.37 -0.02 -7.09
C ILE A 47 -0.49 -0.89 -6.18
N LYS A 48 0.51 -1.56 -6.75
CA LYS A 48 1.53 -2.24 -5.96
C LYS A 48 2.45 -1.20 -5.32
N LEU A 49 2.63 -1.31 -4.01
CA LEU A 49 3.51 -0.41 -3.27
C LEU A 49 4.97 -0.50 -3.75
N ASP A 50 5.42 -1.70 -4.10
CA ASP A 50 6.78 -1.92 -4.61
C ASP A 50 7.00 -1.23 -5.95
N ASP A 51 6.03 -1.32 -6.89
CA ASP A 51 6.10 -0.61 -8.18
C ASP A 51 6.19 0.91 -7.97
N MET A 52 5.40 1.46 -7.05
CA MET A 52 5.46 2.88 -6.71
C MET A 52 6.83 3.27 -6.15
N LEU A 53 7.38 2.46 -5.25
CA LEU A 53 8.70 2.68 -4.65
C LEU A 53 9.82 2.61 -5.70
N GLU A 54 9.78 1.63 -6.61
CA GLU A 54 10.74 1.51 -7.71
C GLU A 54 10.70 2.71 -8.65
N GLN A 55 9.51 3.18 -9.00
CA GLN A 55 9.37 4.36 -9.85
C GLN A 55 9.90 5.62 -9.15
N LEU A 56 9.63 5.81 -7.86
CA LEU A 56 10.17 6.93 -7.08
C LEU A 56 11.70 6.87 -6.95
N ARG A 57 12.28 5.67 -6.76
CA ARG A 57 13.74 5.45 -6.74
C ARG A 57 14.40 5.85 -8.06
N SER A 58 13.74 5.62 -9.19
CA SER A 58 14.27 6.02 -10.50
C SER A 58 14.32 7.54 -10.71
N LYS A 59 13.64 8.30 -9.84
CA LYS A 59 13.44 9.75 -9.99
C LYS A 59 14.08 10.58 -8.88
N SER A 60 14.22 10.03 -7.68
CA SER A 60 14.65 10.75 -6.48
C SER A 60 15.78 10.04 -5.73
N LYS A 61 16.56 10.77 -4.92
CA LYS A 61 17.66 10.17 -4.13
C LYS A 61 17.16 9.47 -2.88
N ILE A 62 16.18 10.04 -2.19
CA ILE A 62 15.57 9.52 -0.95
C ILE A 62 14.05 9.43 -1.14
N GLN A 63 13.44 8.35 -0.62
CA GLN A 63 12.00 8.14 -0.66
C GLN A 63 11.45 8.01 0.75
N ILE A 64 10.41 8.78 1.07
CA ILE A 64 9.60 8.61 2.28
C ILE A 64 8.19 8.29 1.84
N ILE A 65 7.67 7.14 2.27
CA ILE A 65 6.29 6.74 2.03
C ILE A 65 5.58 6.64 3.38
N ILE A 66 4.50 7.38 3.55
CA ILE A 66 3.66 7.39 4.73
C ILE A 66 2.31 6.78 4.35
N LEU A 67 1.95 5.69 5.01
CA LEU A 67 0.75 4.91 4.72
C LEU A 67 -0.23 4.99 5.89
N ASP A 68 -1.31 5.72 5.65
CA ASP A 68 -2.48 5.88 6.51
C ASP A 68 -3.65 5.04 6.01
N ALA A 69 -3.42 3.73 5.92
CA ALA A 69 -4.38 2.83 5.33
C ALA A 69 -5.04 1.91 6.36
N CYS A 70 -6.36 1.90 6.38
CA CYS A 70 -7.13 0.94 7.16
C CYS A 70 -6.93 -0.46 6.60
N ARG A 71 -6.51 -1.37 7.47
CA ARG A 71 -6.10 -2.76 7.18
C ARG A 71 -7.27 -3.73 7.02
N ASN A 72 -8.42 -3.30 6.47
CA ASN A 72 -9.51 -4.21 6.17
C ASN A 72 -9.34 -4.78 4.77
N ASN A 73 -9.29 -6.10 4.66
CA ASN A 73 -9.39 -6.74 3.36
C ASN A 73 -10.85 -6.61 2.89
N PRO A 74 -11.14 -5.87 1.80
CA PRO A 74 -12.52 -5.71 1.32
C PRO A 74 -13.11 -7.03 0.79
N PHE A 75 -12.27 -8.05 0.60
CA PHE A 75 -12.70 -9.36 0.17
C PHE A 75 -12.78 -10.34 1.35
N PRO A 76 -13.93 -10.99 1.57
CA PRO A 76 -14.12 -11.96 2.66
C PRO A 76 -13.40 -13.30 2.40
N ARG A 77 -12.78 -13.50 1.23
CA ARG A 77 -12.09 -14.74 0.87
C ARG A 77 -10.65 -14.68 1.34
N LYS A 78 -10.20 -15.75 1.99
CA LYS A 78 -8.80 -15.93 2.38
C LYS A 78 -7.95 -16.41 1.22
N ASP A 79 -8.50 -17.00 0.17
CA ASP A 79 -7.72 -17.53 -0.96
C ASP A 79 -7.99 -16.77 -2.26
N TYR A 80 -6.92 -16.38 -2.95
CA TYR A 80 -6.91 -15.60 -4.18
C TYR A 80 -6.21 -16.40 -5.26
N TRP A 81 -6.78 -16.41 -6.47
CA TRP A 81 -6.08 -16.89 -7.65
C TRP A 81 -5.38 -15.70 -8.31
N LEU A 82 -4.05 -15.65 -8.21
CA LEU A 82 -3.20 -14.67 -8.87
C LEU A 82 -2.23 -15.42 -9.78
N ARG A 83 -2.23 -15.10 -11.09
CA ARG A 83 -1.35 -15.73 -12.09
C ARG A 83 -1.33 -17.27 -12.02
N ASP A 84 -2.51 -17.88 -11.97
CA ASP A 84 -2.74 -19.33 -11.84
C ASP A 84 -2.20 -19.98 -10.54
N GLN A 85 -1.82 -19.17 -9.54
CA GLN A 85 -1.43 -19.65 -8.22
C GLN A 85 -2.50 -19.31 -7.18
N LEU A 86 -2.80 -20.29 -6.33
CA LEU A 86 -3.62 -20.09 -5.14
C LEU A 86 -2.76 -19.45 -4.04
N ILE A 87 -3.05 -18.20 -3.71
CA ILE A 87 -2.38 -17.45 -2.67
C ILE A 87 -3.37 -17.15 -1.56
N THR A 88 -3.09 -17.65 -0.36
CA THR A 88 -3.86 -17.30 0.82
C THR A 88 -3.45 -15.89 1.28
N ALA A 89 -4.39 -14.94 1.31
CA ALA A 89 -4.25 -13.72 2.10
C ALA A 89 -4.21 -14.10 3.58
N SER A 90 -2.99 -14.25 4.07
CA SER A 90 -2.67 -14.30 5.48
C SER A 90 -2.24 -12.90 5.91
N GLY A 91 -2.82 -12.41 7.01
CA GLY A 91 -2.40 -11.16 7.64
C GLY A 91 -3.53 -10.14 7.80
N THR A 92 -3.50 -9.45 8.93
CA THR A 92 -4.29 -8.23 9.18
C THR A 92 -3.46 -7.03 8.70
N GLY A 93 -3.59 -6.68 7.42
CA GLY A 93 -3.05 -5.43 6.87
C GLY A 93 -1.95 -5.56 5.82
N LEU A 94 -1.05 -4.56 5.80
CA LEU A 94 0.07 -4.50 4.87
C LEU A 94 1.25 -5.31 5.42
N ALA A 95 1.91 -6.05 4.52
CA ALA A 95 3.17 -6.74 4.74
C ALA A 95 4.28 -5.77 5.15
N GLU A 96 5.23 -6.28 5.91
CA GLU A 96 6.51 -5.59 6.09
C GLU A 96 7.18 -5.38 4.72
N VAL A 97 7.52 -4.13 4.42
CA VAL A 97 8.31 -3.81 3.23
C VAL A 97 9.75 -3.66 3.66
N LYS A 98 10.64 -4.48 3.09
CA LYS A 98 12.08 -4.31 3.30
C LYS A 98 12.54 -3.03 2.64
N SER A 99 12.77 -1.99 3.43
CA SER A 99 13.35 -0.75 2.94
C SER A 99 14.79 -0.97 2.47
N SER A 100 15.12 -0.51 1.27
CA SER A 100 16.50 -0.41 0.81
C SER A 100 17.23 0.74 1.51
N GLN A 101 18.53 0.86 1.27
CA GLN A 101 19.23 2.13 1.51
C GLN A 101 18.46 3.27 0.82
N ASN A 102 18.27 4.38 1.53
CA ASN A 102 17.58 5.61 1.13
C ASN A 102 16.04 5.55 1.01
N ALA A 103 15.39 4.51 1.55
CA ALA A 103 13.93 4.46 1.66
C ALA A 103 13.48 4.40 3.12
N LEU A 104 12.46 5.18 3.48
CA LEU A 104 11.72 5.08 4.73
C LEU A 104 10.25 4.83 4.43
N ILE A 105 9.67 3.83 5.07
CA ILE A 105 8.24 3.53 4.97
C ILE A 105 7.68 3.57 6.38
N ALA A 106 6.72 4.47 6.61
CA ALA A 106 6.04 4.67 7.88
C ALA A 106 4.57 4.27 7.73
N PHE A 107 4.03 3.59 8.74
CA PHE A 107 2.63 3.15 8.78
C PHE A 107 1.89 3.86 9.93
N ALA A 108 0.63 4.27 9.71
CA ALA A 108 -0.22 4.90 10.73
C ALA A 108 -0.56 4.00 11.90
N THR A 109 -0.50 2.69 11.67
CA THR A 109 -0.86 1.68 12.65
C THR A 109 0.23 0.63 12.71
N GLY A 110 0.46 0.09 13.90
CA GLY A 110 1.46 -0.94 14.12
C GLY A 110 1.29 -2.11 13.15
N PRO A 111 2.40 -2.79 12.77
CA PRO A 111 2.33 -4.04 12.03
C PRO A 111 1.28 -4.98 12.67
N ASP A 112 0.46 -5.62 11.84
CA ASP A 112 -0.62 -6.53 12.26
C ASP A 112 -1.77 -5.95 13.11
N ALA A 113 -1.81 -4.63 13.38
CA ALA A 113 -2.86 -3.99 14.17
C ALA A 113 -3.87 -3.20 13.31
N ILE A 114 -5.16 -3.54 13.42
CA ILE A 114 -6.29 -2.83 12.80
C ILE A 114 -6.29 -1.37 13.27
N ALA A 115 -6.39 -0.42 12.34
CA ALA A 115 -6.62 0.99 12.66
C ALA A 115 -7.90 1.08 13.50
N TYR A 116 -7.76 1.51 14.75
CA TYR A 116 -8.91 1.88 15.54
C TYR A 116 -9.41 3.19 14.94
N ASP A 117 -10.60 3.18 14.33
CA ASP A 117 -11.32 4.42 14.06
C ASP A 117 -11.43 5.12 15.42
N GLY A 118 -10.72 6.24 15.58
CA GLY A 118 -10.76 7.02 16.81
C GLY A 118 -12.20 7.41 17.13
N THR A 119 -12.48 7.77 18.38
CA THR A 119 -13.78 8.32 18.80
C THR A 119 -14.05 9.74 18.25
N GLY A 120 -13.39 10.11 17.14
CA GLY A 120 -13.48 11.41 16.47
C GLY A 120 -13.20 11.28 14.95
N ASN A 121 -13.49 12.36 14.21
CA ASN A 121 -13.49 12.41 12.73
C ASN A 121 -12.12 12.32 12.04
N ALA A 122 -11.05 11.90 12.72
CA ALA A 122 -9.69 11.98 12.19
C ALA A 122 -8.86 10.73 12.55
N SER A 123 -8.06 10.28 11.58
CA SER A 123 -7.05 9.22 11.72
C SER A 123 -5.99 9.63 12.77
N PRO A 124 -5.27 8.71 13.43
CA PRO A 124 -4.15 9.04 14.33
C PRO A 124 -3.05 9.95 13.75
N PHE A 125 -3.03 10.19 12.42
CA PHE A 125 -2.16 11.17 11.77
C PHE A 125 -2.77 12.56 11.54
N SER A 126 -4.03 12.78 11.93
CA SER A 126 -4.82 14.00 11.64
C SER A 126 -5.53 14.56 12.86
#